data_AF-A0A959D9P0-F1
#
_entry.id   AF-A0A959D9P0-F1
#
_cell.length_a   1.000
_cell.length_b   1.000
_cell.length_c   1.000
_cell.angle_alpha   90.00
_cell.angle_beta   90.00
_cell.angle_gamma   90.00
#
_symmetry.space_group_name_H-M   'P 1'
#
loop_
_entity.id
_entity.type
_entity.pdbx_description
1 polymer ?
#
loop_
_entity_poly.entity_id
_entity_poly.type
_entity_poly.pdbx_seq_one_letter_code
_entity_poly.pdbx_strand_id
1 'polypeptide(L)'
;MKRTKIWLAASVFLLGAPCLQAQPAHRYLRQGNEAYEEQDYKDAEENYRKSLVERSTAKGSYNLGNAIYQQGRYEESVRRFEHAAEVSKNDDEKASAFHNLGNAYLQESQMEKAIEAYKSSLRLRPGDQSTKYNLAMAQQLLVEQQKQQQQQQQQDQEQQEQQDQQQQQSGQSQGQEDQQQQQSQGEQDQAQQEKQQQNAEQQQGSRPQQQGQALSQEEAQRLLEIIEEEELRVMEKMRKQEGTPAKRGKDW
;
A
#
# COMPACT_ATOMS: atom_id res chain seq x y z
N MET A 1 82.11 -19.51 -49.11
CA MET A 1 80.67 -19.30 -49.43
C MET A 1 79.83 -19.99 -48.35
N LYS A 2 79.23 -19.23 -47.44
CA LYS A 2 78.49 -19.76 -46.27
C LYS A 2 77.01 -19.90 -46.64
N ARG A 3 76.45 -21.11 -46.52
CA ARG A 3 75.02 -21.39 -46.74
C ARG A 3 74.25 -21.15 -45.43
N THR A 4 73.42 -20.11 -45.38
CA THR A 4 72.52 -19.83 -44.26
C THR A 4 71.25 -20.66 -44.41
N LYS A 5 70.95 -21.49 -43.41
CA LYS A 5 69.70 -22.26 -43.32
C LYS A 5 68.69 -21.41 -42.55
N ILE A 6 67.59 -21.03 -43.21
CA ILE A 6 66.46 -20.34 -42.59
C ILE A 6 65.58 -21.40 -41.93
N TRP A 7 65.45 -21.35 -40.60
CA TRP A 7 64.46 -22.15 -39.88
C TRP A 7 63.15 -21.35 -39.80
N LEU A 8 62.10 -21.86 -40.45
CA LEU A 8 60.72 -21.40 -40.27
C LEU A 8 60.19 -21.99 -38.95
N ALA A 9 60.13 -21.16 -37.91
CA ALA A 9 59.41 -21.48 -36.68
C ALA A 9 57.91 -21.20 -36.91
N ALA A 10 57.11 -22.26 -37.02
CA ALA A 10 55.66 -22.17 -37.04
C ALA A 10 55.15 -21.96 -35.60
N SER A 11 54.89 -20.71 -35.22
CA SER A 11 54.17 -20.38 -33.99
C SER A 11 52.68 -20.67 -34.18
N VAL A 12 52.22 -21.79 -33.63
CA VAL A 12 50.79 -22.06 -33.45
C VAL A 12 50.31 -21.23 -32.27
N PHE A 13 49.70 -20.08 -32.55
CA PHE A 13 48.95 -19.31 -31.55
C PHE A 13 47.61 -20.02 -31.32
N LEU A 14 47.56 -20.88 -30.30
CA LEU A 14 46.32 -21.46 -29.80
C LEU A 14 45.53 -20.33 -29.12
N LEU A 15 44.67 -19.67 -29.89
CA LEU A 15 43.64 -18.76 -29.39
C LEU A 15 42.65 -19.59 -28.57
N GLY A 16 42.92 -19.71 -27.27
CA GLY A 16 41.92 -20.15 -26.30
C GLY A 16 40.81 -19.11 -26.28
N ALA A 17 39.71 -19.40 -26.97
CA ALA A 17 38.50 -18.59 -26.86
C ALA A 17 38.04 -18.64 -25.40
N PRO A 18 37.97 -17.51 -24.66
CA PRO A 18 37.33 -17.52 -23.36
C PRO A 18 35.87 -17.92 -23.59
N CYS A 19 35.47 -19.08 -23.07
CA CYS A 19 34.08 -19.50 -23.07
C CYS A 19 33.29 -18.47 -22.26
N LEU A 20 32.58 -17.58 -22.95
CA LEU A 20 31.66 -16.61 -22.35
C LEU A 20 30.50 -17.37 -21.71
N GLN A 21 30.66 -17.81 -20.47
CA GLN A 21 29.58 -18.36 -19.64
C GLN A 21 28.65 -17.26 -19.13
N ALA A 22 28.04 -16.51 -20.05
CA ALA A 22 26.99 -15.53 -19.76
C ALA A 22 25.58 -16.07 -20.02
N GLN A 23 25.44 -17.34 -20.41
CA GLN A 23 24.22 -17.87 -21.03
C GLN A 23 23.06 -18.27 -20.09
N PRO A 24 23.25 -18.83 -18.87
CA PRO A 24 22.12 -19.41 -18.14
C PRO A 24 21.17 -18.36 -17.56
N ALA A 25 21.68 -17.29 -16.91
CA ALA A 25 20.85 -16.24 -16.33
C ALA A 25 19.92 -15.57 -17.37
N HIS A 26 20.46 -15.24 -18.55
CA HIS A 26 19.70 -14.62 -19.63
C HIS A 26 18.69 -15.57 -20.28
N ARG A 27 19.00 -16.88 -20.34
CA ARG A 27 18.06 -17.89 -20.81
C ARG A 27 16.87 -18.01 -19.87
N TYR A 28 17.11 -18.18 -18.57
CA TYR A 28 16.03 -18.27 -17.58
C TYR A 28 15.19 -16.99 -17.52
N LEU A 29 15.82 -15.81 -17.65
CA LEU A 29 15.08 -14.55 -17.70
C LEU A 29 14.13 -14.49 -18.91
N ARG A 30 14.57 -14.99 -20.07
CA ARG A 30 13.74 -15.04 -21.28
C ARG A 30 12.58 -16.02 -21.13
N GLN A 31 12.86 -17.24 -20.64
CA GLN A 31 11.81 -18.24 -20.39
C GLN A 31 10.78 -17.73 -19.39
N GLY A 32 11.23 -17.03 -18.34
CA GLY A 32 10.30 -16.39 -17.40
C GLY A 32 9.44 -15.31 -18.05
N ASN A 33 9.99 -14.52 -18.98
CA ASN A 33 9.20 -13.54 -19.74
C ASN A 33 8.16 -14.21 -20.65
N GLU A 34 8.56 -15.27 -21.36
CA GLU A 34 7.67 -16.06 -22.23
C GLU A 34 6.50 -16.63 -21.41
N ALA A 35 6.78 -17.29 -20.29
CA ALA A 35 5.76 -17.80 -19.39
C ALA A 35 4.85 -16.68 -18.81
N TYR A 36 5.42 -15.51 -18.49
CA TYR A 36 4.65 -14.37 -18.00
C TYR A 36 3.69 -13.82 -19.07
N GLU A 37 4.13 -13.75 -20.34
CA GLU A 37 3.28 -13.36 -21.47
C GLU A 37 2.16 -14.37 -21.72
N GLU A 38 2.41 -15.66 -21.50
CA GLU A 38 1.42 -16.74 -21.52
C GLU A 38 0.51 -16.75 -20.26
N GLN A 39 0.73 -15.82 -19.32
CA GLN A 39 0.03 -15.74 -18.03
C GLN A 39 0.26 -16.95 -17.11
N ASP A 40 1.24 -17.81 -17.41
CA ASP A 40 1.72 -18.83 -16.48
C ASP A 40 2.69 -18.19 -15.47
N TYR A 41 2.10 -17.49 -14.49
CA TYR A 41 2.88 -16.77 -13.49
C TYR A 41 3.67 -17.68 -12.56
N LYS A 42 3.29 -18.96 -12.43
CA LYS A 42 4.02 -19.94 -11.63
C LYS A 42 5.32 -20.35 -12.32
N ASP A 43 5.25 -20.70 -13.61
CA ASP A 43 6.47 -21.01 -14.37
C ASP A 43 7.34 -19.77 -14.57
N ALA A 44 6.73 -18.60 -14.74
CA ALA A 44 7.45 -17.34 -14.78
C ALA A 44 8.26 -17.10 -13.49
N GLU A 45 7.63 -17.26 -12.32
CA GLU A 45 8.29 -17.16 -11.02
C GLU A 45 9.46 -18.13 -10.89
N GLU A 46 9.27 -19.40 -11.25
CA GLU A 46 10.32 -20.42 -11.16
C GLU A 46 11.54 -20.03 -12.01
N ASN A 47 11.32 -19.63 -13.26
CA ASN A 47 12.38 -19.22 -14.16
C ASN A 47 13.07 -17.93 -13.69
N TYR A 48 12.34 -16.93 -13.20
CA TYR A 48 12.95 -15.73 -12.64
C TYR A 48 13.79 -16.01 -11.40
N ARG A 49 13.35 -16.92 -10.52
CA ARG A 49 14.16 -17.35 -9.37
C ARG A 49 15.46 -18.03 -9.82
N LYS A 50 15.39 -18.94 -10.79
CA LYS A 50 16.60 -19.56 -11.38
C LYS A 50 17.55 -18.51 -11.97
N SER A 51 17.00 -17.53 -12.71
CA SER A 51 17.79 -16.42 -13.27
C SER A 51 18.52 -15.62 -12.19
N LEU A 52 17.86 -15.34 -11.06
CA LEU A 52 18.42 -14.56 -9.95
C LEU A 52 19.46 -15.32 -9.11
N VAL A 53 19.40 -16.66 -9.08
CA VAL A 53 20.46 -17.49 -8.49
C VAL A 53 21.76 -17.35 -9.29
N GLU A 54 21.66 -17.33 -10.62
CA GLU A 54 22.82 -17.17 -11.51
C GLU A 54 23.36 -15.72 -11.47
N ARG A 55 22.46 -14.73 -11.51
CA ARG A 55 22.82 -13.32 -11.47
C ARG A 55 21.71 -12.47 -10.86
N SER A 56 21.98 -11.93 -9.67
CA SER A 56 21.11 -10.92 -9.06
C SER A 56 21.11 -9.63 -9.90
N THR A 57 19.95 -9.26 -10.43
CA THR A 57 19.76 -8.07 -11.28
C THR A 57 18.46 -7.34 -10.92
N ALA A 58 18.42 -6.03 -11.17
CA ALA A 58 17.22 -5.22 -10.97
C ALA A 58 16.05 -5.74 -11.83
N LYS A 59 16.30 -5.96 -13.13
CA LYS A 59 15.31 -6.50 -14.07
C LYS A 59 14.77 -7.87 -13.65
N GLY A 60 15.63 -8.80 -13.25
CA GLY A 60 15.18 -10.12 -12.79
C GLY A 60 14.32 -10.03 -11.52
N SER A 61 14.68 -9.13 -10.60
CA SER A 61 13.94 -8.93 -9.35
C SER A 61 12.61 -8.24 -9.59
N TYR A 62 12.58 -7.25 -10.47
CA TYR A 62 11.36 -6.57 -10.91
C TYR A 62 10.40 -7.56 -11.59
N ASN A 63 10.89 -8.39 -12.50
CA ASN A 63 10.07 -9.38 -13.20
C ASN A 63 9.55 -10.47 -12.25
N LEU A 64 10.39 -10.93 -11.31
CA LEU A 64 9.96 -11.85 -10.25
C LEU A 64 8.86 -11.23 -9.39
N GLY A 65 9.01 -9.96 -8.99
CA GLY A 65 7.99 -9.21 -8.27
C GLY A 65 6.67 -9.19 -9.04
N ASN A 66 6.70 -8.89 -10.33
CA ASN A 66 5.48 -8.88 -11.16
C ASN A 66 4.79 -10.25 -11.20
N ALA A 67 5.53 -11.35 -11.42
CA ALA A 67 4.96 -12.69 -11.44
C ALA A 67 4.31 -13.08 -10.10
N ILE A 68 4.94 -12.71 -8.99
CA ILE A 68 4.43 -12.93 -7.64
C ILE A 68 3.19 -12.07 -7.36
N TYR A 69 3.20 -10.81 -7.81
CA TYR A 69 2.07 -9.89 -7.70
C TYR A 69 0.83 -10.44 -8.39
N GLN A 70 0.98 -10.96 -9.62
CA GLN A 70 -0.14 -11.56 -10.36
C GLN A 70 -0.71 -12.80 -9.68
N GLN A 71 0.07 -13.49 -8.84
CA GLN A 71 -0.39 -14.60 -8.01
C GLN A 71 -1.03 -14.15 -6.69
N GLY A 72 -1.19 -12.85 -6.44
CA GLY A 72 -1.80 -12.30 -5.24
C GLY A 72 -0.90 -12.31 -4.00
N ARG A 73 0.40 -12.59 -4.16
CA ARG A 73 1.36 -12.72 -3.05
C ARG A 73 2.07 -11.40 -2.81
N TYR A 74 1.31 -10.35 -2.49
CA TYR A 74 1.80 -8.97 -2.53
C TYR A 74 2.91 -8.67 -1.53
N GLU A 75 2.88 -9.25 -0.32
CA GLU A 75 3.96 -9.09 0.66
C GLU A 75 5.33 -9.57 0.13
N GLU A 76 5.38 -10.70 -0.59
CA GLU A 76 6.64 -11.12 -1.21
C GLU A 76 7.01 -10.22 -2.41
N SER A 77 6.01 -9.76 -3.15
CA SER A 77 6.21 -8.83 -4.26
C SER A 77 6.85 -7.52 -3.81
N VAL A 78 6.43 -6.98 -2.65
CA VAL A 78 7.02 -5.78 -2.03
C VAL A 78 8.53 -5.96 -1.90
N ARG A 79 8.99 -7.05 -1.28
CA ARG A 79 10.43 -7.32 -1.08
C ARG A 79 11.19 -7.38 -2.40
N ARG A 80 10.57 -7.91 -3.46
CA ARG A 80 11.20 -8.00 -4.80
C ARG A 80 11.31 -6.65 -5.47
N PHE A 81 10.29 -5.80 -5.36
CA PHE A 81 10.34 -4.45 -5.90
C PHE A 81 11.29 -3.54 -5.12
N GLU A 82 11.37 -3.67 -3.79
CA GLU A 82 12.37 -2.99 -2.97
C GLU A 82 13.79 -3.35 -3.41
N HIS A 83 14.09 -4.65 -3.52
CA HIS A 83 15.39 -5.10 -4.01
C HIS A 83 15.67 -4.62 -5.44
N ALA A 84 14.67 -4.63 -6.33
CA ALA A 84 14.82 -4.11 -7.69
C ALA A 84 15.16 -2.61 -7.70
N ALA A 85 14.51 -1.80 -6.86
CA ALA A 85 14.78 -0.38 -6.73
C ALA A 85 16.16 -0.10 -6.10
N GLU A 86 16.59 -0.93 -5.15
CA GLU A 86 17.89 -0.83 -4.48
C GLU A 86 19.06 -1.13 -5.44
N VAL A 87 18.98 -2.21 -6.20
CA VAL A 87 20.08 -2.65 -7.07
C VAL A 87 20.03 -2.05 -8.48
N SER A 88 18.99 -1.27 -8.80
CA SER A 88 18.89 -0.55 -10.07
C SER A 88 19.99 0.49 -10.21
N LYS A 89 20.58 0.54 -11.40
CA LYS A 89 21.57 1.56 -11.79
C LYS A 89 20.98 2.61 -12.73
N ASN A 90 19.72 2.47 -13.09
CA ASN A 90 19.01 3.30 -14.05
C ASN A 90 17.77 3.90 -13.39
N ASP A 91 17.55 5.21 -13.58
CA ASP A 91 16.44 5.92 -12.97
C ASP A 91 15.08 5.44 -13.52
N ASP A 92 14.99 5.06 -14.81
CA ASP A 92 13.72 4.53 -15.36
C ASP A 92 13.35 3.17 -14.76
N GLU A 93 14.33 2.27 -14.60
CA GLU A 93 14.11 0.96 -13.95
C GLU A 93 13.76 1.15 -12.48
N LYS A 94 14.44 2.08 -11.80
CA LYS A 94 14.19 2.39 -10.39
C LYS A 94 12.81 3.01 -10.18
N ALA A 95 12.41 3.92 -11.07
CA ALA A 95 11.07 4.50 -11.07
C ALA A 95 9.99 3.44 -11.29
N SER A 96 10.20 2.53 -12.24
CA SER A 96 9.26 1.43 -12.51
C SER A 96 9.12 0.49 -11.31
N ALA A 97 10.23 0.17 -10.63
CA ALA A 97 10.21 -0.61 -9.41
C ALA A 97 9.46 0.09 -8.28
N PHE A 98 9.67 1.40 -8.08
CA PHE A 98 8.90 2.17 -7.10
C PHE A 98 7.41 2.28 -7.43
N HIS A 99 7.05 2.40 -8.71
CA HIS A 99 5.64 2.38 -9.13
C HIS A 99 4.97 1.05 -8.73
N ASN A 100 5.58 -0.09 -9.07
CA ASN A 100 5.00 -1.39 -8.72
C ASN A 100 5.09 -1.71 -7.22
N LEU A 101 6.09 -1.18 -6.52
CA LEU A 101 6.13 -1.22 -5.05
C LEU A 101 4.92 -0.51 -4.44
N GLY A 102 4.54 0.66 -4.97
CA GLY A 102 3.32 1.35 -4.57
C GLY A 102 2.07 0.52 -4.83
N ASN A 103 1.98 -0.12 -6.00
CA ASN A 103 0.85 -1.01 -6.34
C ASN A 103 0.75 -2.19 -5.36
N ALA A 104 1.88 -2.81 -5.02
CA ALA A 104 1.92 -3.90 -4.05
C ALA A 104 1.51 -3.44 -2.64
N TYR A 105 1.96 -2.27 -2.20
CA TYR A 105 1.53 -1.69 -0.92
C TYR A 105 0.04 -1.36 -0.88
N LEU A 106 -0.55 -0.91 -2.00
CA LEU A 106 -2.00 -0.68 -2.07
C LEU A 106 -2.79 -1.98 -1.89
N GLN A 107 -2.37 -3.08 -2.52
CA GLN A 107 -3.03 -4.37 -2.35
C GLN A 107 -2.95 -4.88 -0.90
N GLU A 108 -1.85 -4.57 -0.22
CA GLU A 108 -1.66 -4.86 1.22
C GLU A 108 -2.38 -3.86 2.13
N SER A 109 -3.18 -2.92 1.59
CA SER A 109 -3.85 -1.85 2.34
C SER A 109 -2.89 -0.99 3.18
N GLN A 110 -1.64 -0.83 2.73
CA GLN A 110 -0.62 0.03 3.35
C GLN A 110 -0.53 1.35 2.58
N MET A 111 -1.60 2.16 2.63
CA MET A 111 -1.77 3.36 1.80
C MET A 111 -0.62 4.36 1.95
N GLU A 112 -0.14 4.62 3.17
CA GLU A 112 0.94 5.56 3.43
C GLU A 112 2.24 5.13 2.75
N LYS A 113 2.56 3.83 2.80
CA LYS A 113 3.75 3.30 2.12
C LYS A 113 3.60 3.32 0.61
N ALA A 114 2.39 3.07 0.11
CA ALA A 114 2.10 3.20 -1.32
C ALA A 114 2.34 4.63 -1.82
N ILE A 115 1.83 5.62 -1.08
CA ILE A 115 2.03 7.05 -1.37
C ILE A 115 3.53 7.39 -1.46
N GLU A 116 4.34 6.95 -0.50
CA GLU A 116 5.78 7.24 -0.51
C GLU A 116 6.53 6.52 -1.63
N ALA A 117 6.12 5.31 -2.00
CA ALA A 117 6.65 4.61 -3.16
C ALA A 117 6.31 5.34 -4.47
N TYR A 118 5.05 5.77 -4.67
CA TYR A 118 4.66 6.53 -5.86
C TYR A 118 5.37 7.89 -5.95
N LYS A 119 5.51 8.62 -4.84
CA LYS A 119 6.31 9.85 -4.80
C LYS A 119 7.77 9.58 -5.19
N SER A 120 8.34 8.46 -4.74
CA SER A 120 9.70 8.05 -5.13
C SER A 120 9.81 7.77 -6.64
N SER A 121 8.81 7.13 -7.24
CA SER A 121 8.73 6.97 -8.70
C SER A 121 8.63 8.32 -9.42
N LEU A 122 7.74 9.22 -8.99
CA LEU A 122 7.52 10.53 -9.62
C LEU A 122 8.70 11.49 -9.47
N ARG A 123 9.51 11.38 -8.40
CA ARG A 123 10.78 12.12 -8.29
C ARG A 123 11.74 11.77 -9.43
N LEU A 124 11.73 10.53 -9.89
CA LEU A 124 12.58 10.05 -10.99
C LEU A 124 11.92 10.25 -12.36
N ARG A 125 10.60 10.06 -12.46
CA ARG A 125 9.81 10.27 -13.69
C ARG A 125 8.57 11.14 -13.42
N PRO A 126 8.73 12.48 -13.39
CA PRO A 126 7.62 13.40 -13.08
C PRO A 126 6.47 13.39 -14.11
N GLY A 127 6.73 12.88 -15.33
CA GLY A 127 5.75 12.80 -16.41
C GLY A 127 4.88 11.53 -16.41
N ASP A 128 5.12 10.58 -15.50
CA ASP A 128 4.37 9.32 -15.48
C ASP A 128 2.94 9.53 -14.95
N GLN A 129 1.99 9.65 -15.89
CA GLN A 129 0.58 9.85 -15.60
C GLN A 129 -0.06 8.67 -14.87
N SER A 130 0.39 7.44 -15.14
CA SER A 130 -0.11 6.24 -14.45
C SER A 130 0.26 6.30 -12.97
N THR A 131 1.51 6.66 -12.67
CA THR A 131 1.95 6.83 -11.28
C THR A 131 1.21 7.97 -10.58
N LYS A 132 0.96 9.11 -11.26
CA LYS A 132 0.16 10.21 -10.68
C LYS A 132 -1.24 9.76 -10.31
N TYR A 133 -1.93 9.09 -11.24
CA TYR A 133 -3.27 8.55 -11.00
C TYR A 133 -3.28 7.62 -9.78
N ASN A 134 -2.33 6.68 -9.68
CA ASN A 134 -2.26 5.76 -8.55
C ASN A 134 -1.94 6.46 -7.22
N LEU A 135 -1.10 7.50 -7.23
CA LEU A 135 -0.83 8.33 -6.05
C LEU A 135 -2.10 9.03 -5.54
N ALA A 136 -2.85 9.67 -6.45
CA ALA A 136 -4.11 10.33 -6.10
C ALA A 136 -5.13 9.35 -5.53
N MET A 137 -5.26 8.17 -6.16
CA MET A 137 -6.12 7.09 -5.65
C MET A 137 -5.68 6.63 -4.25
N ALA A 138 -4.38 6.45 -4.02
CA ALA A 138 -3.85 6.06 -2.71
C ALA A 138 -4.14 7.09 -1.62
N GLN A 139 -3.99 8.39 -1.94
CA GLN A 139 -4.32 9.49 -1.03
C GLN A 139 -5.82 9.51 -0.70
N GLN A 140 -6.68 9.28 -1.69
CA GLN A 140 -8.13 9.20 -1.46
C GLN A 140 -8.50 8.05 -0.51
N LEU A 141 -7.96 6.86 -0.77
CA LEU A 141 -8.23 5.69 0.06
C LEU A 141 -7.79 5.91 1.50
N LEU A 142 -6.68 6.60 1.72
CA LEU A 142 -6.23 6.98 3.06
C LEU A 142 -7.19 7.94 3.75
N VAL A 143 -7.65 8.99 3.06
CA VAL A 143 -8.62 9.95 3.61
C VAL A 143 -9.95 9.27 3.94
N GLU A 144 -10.44 8.41 3.05
CA GLU A 144 -11.68 7.66 3.28
C GLU A 144 -11.55 6.70 4.47
N GLN A 145 -10.42 6.01 4.62
CA GLN A 145 -10.14 5.17 5.78
C GLN A 145 -10.15 5.98 7.08
N GLN A 146 -9.51 7.16 7.10
CA GLN A 146 -9.50 8.04 8.28
C GLN A 146 -10.90 8.55 8.63
N LYS A 147 -11.72 8.89 7.63
CA LYS A 147 -13.10 9.33 7.82
C LYS A 147 -13.97 8.22 8.41
N GLN A 148 -13.84 6.99 7.90
CA GLN A 148 -14.56 5.83 8.44
C GLN A 148 -14.18 5.55 9.89
N GLN A 149 -12.89 5.65 10.24
CA GLN A 149 -12.42 5.50 11.62
C GLN A 149 -13.00 6.58 12.55
N GLN A 150 -13.06 7.84 12.10
CA GLN A 150 -13.66 8.93 12.88
C GLN A 150 -15.17 8.73 13.09
N GLN A 151 -15.90 8.29 12.06
CA GLN A 151 -17.33 8.00 12.18
C GLN A 151 -17.59 6.85 13.16
N GLN A 152 -16.76 5.81 13.12
CA GLN A 152 -16.87 4.69 14.05
C GLN A 152 -16.62 5.13 15.50
N GLN A 153 -15.60 5.96 15.74
CA GLN A 153 -15.34 6.50 17.08
C GLN A 153 -16.50 7.36 17.60
N GLN A 154 -17.12 8.16 16.74
CA GLN A 154 -18.30 8.96 17.11
C GLN A 154 -19.49 8.06 17.47
N GLN A 155 -19.76 7.02 16.68
CA GLN A 155 -20.83 6.06 16.98
C GLN A 155 -20.60 5.29 18.28
N ASP A 156 -19.36 4.87 18.55
CA ASP A 156 -19.00 4.18 19.79
C ASP A 156 -19.19 5.11 21.00
N GLN A 157 -18.83 6.39 20.88
CA GLN A 157 -19.03 7.39 21.91
C GLN A 157 -20.52 7.67 22.17
N GLU A 158 -21.33 7.81 21.12
CA GLU A 158 -22.78 7.99 21.24
C GLU A 158 -23.47 6.80 21.90
N GLN A 159 -23.05 5.56 21.57
CA GLN A 159 -23.57 4.36 22.22
C GLN A 159 -23.21 4.31 23.71
N GLN A 160 -21.99 4.70 24.07
CA GLN A 160 -21.57 4.76 25.47
C GLN A 160 -22.37 5.80 26.26
N GLU A 161 -22.58 7.00 25.69
CA GLU A 161 -23.41 8.04 26.32
C GLU A 161 -24.87 7.59 26.50
N GLN A 162 -25.44 6.87 25.53
CA GLN A 162 -26.79 6.31 25.66
C GLN A 162 -26.87 5.24 26.76
N GLN A 163 -25.84 4.40 26.87
CA GLN A 163 -25.78 3.36 27.90
C GLN A 163 -25.65 3.97 29.31
N ASP A 164 -24.83 5.01 29.46
CA ASP A 164 -24.67 5.75 30.71
C ASP A 164 -25.97 6.46 31.11
N GLN A 165 -26.69 7.06 30.15
CA GLN A 165 -28.01 7.66 30.40
C GLN A 165 -29.04 6.62 30.86
N GLN A 166 -29.06 5.43 30.25
CA GLN A 166 -29.94 4.34 30.69
C GLN A 166 -29.60 3.84 32.10
N GLN A 167 -28.31 3.76 32.46
CA GLN A 167 -27.90 3.40 33.82
C GLN A 167 -28.29 4.47 34.85
N GLN A 168 -28.13 5.75 34.52
CA GLN A 168 -28.55 6.83 35.42
C GLN A 168 -30.07 6.83 35.64
N GLN A 169 -30.85 6.62 34.58
CA GLN A 169 -32.31 6.53 34.70
C GLN A 169 -32.74 5.32 35.54
N SER A 170 -32.15 4.14 35.31
CA SER A 170 -32.48 2.94 36.10
C SER A 170 -32.05 3.06 37.57
N GLY A 171 -30.91 3.71 37.87
CA GLY A 171 -30.50 4.01 39.24
C GLY A 171 -31.40 5.03 39.95
N GLN A 172 -31.90 6.05 39.24
CA GLN A 172 -32.88 6.99 39.79
C GLN A 172 -34.24 6.34 40.03
N SER A 173 -34.69 5.46 39.14
CA SER A 173 -35.93 4.70 39.34
C SER A 173 -35.84 3.75 40.54
N GLN A 174 -34.70 3.07 40.75
CA GLN A 174 -34.51 2.24 41.96
C GLN A 174 -34.48 3.09 43.25
N GLY A 175 -33.84 4.26 43.23
CA GLY A 175 -33.84 5.16 44.40
C GLY A 175 -35.22 5.75 44.73
N GLN A 176 -36.08 5.94 43.72
CA GLN A 176 -37.48 6.35 43.90
C GLN A 176 -38.38 5.19 44.33
N GLU A 177 -38.16 3.97 43.84
CA GLU A 177 -38.86 2.76 44.30
C GLU A 177 -38.52 2.43 45.76
N ASP A 178 -37.27 2.60 46.21
CA ASP A 178 -36.89 2.42 47.63
C ASP A 178 -37.54 3.48 48.54
N GLN A 179 -37.69 4.73 48.07
CA GLN A 179 -38.43 5.78 48.80
C GLN A 179 -39.95 5.54 48.80
N GLN A 180 -40.51 5.00 47.71
CA GLN A 180 -41.92 4.64 47.66
C GLN A 180 -42.22 3.37 48.47
N GLN A 181 -41.33 2.38 48.55
CA GLN A 181 -41.51 1.21 49.41
C GLN A 181 -41.44 1.55 50.91
N GLN A 182 -40.75 2.62 51.31
CA GLN A 182 -40.86 3.15 52.68
C GLN A 182 -42.17 3.92 52.95
N GLN A 183 -42.88 4.38 51.91
CA GLN A 183 -44.20 5.02 52.03
C GLN A 183 -45.39 4.09 51.75
N SER A 184 -45.16 2.88 51.21
CA SER A 184 -46.22 1.93 50.82
C SER A 184 -46.14 0.57 51.52
N GLN A 185 -45.63 0.51 52.76
CA GLN A 185 -46.02 -0.54 53.73
C GLN A 185 -47.48 -0.37 54.22
N GLY A 186 -48.38 -0.14 53.27
CA GLY A 186 -49.79 0.10 53.51
C GLY A 186 -50.55 0.20 52.20
N GLU A 187 -50.31 -0.69 51.24
CA GLU A 187 -51.36 -1.31 50.42
C GLU A 187 -50.75 -2.31 49.41
N GLN A 188 -51.39 -3.48 49.35
CA GLN A 188 -50.94 -4.74 48.76
C GLN A 188 -51.25 -4.88 47.27
N ASP A 189 -50.49 -5.80 46.66
CA ASP A 189 -50.90 -6.80 45.66
C ASP A 189 -51.70 -6.34 44.42
N GLN A 190 -51.01 -6.25 43.27
CA GLN A 190 -51.40 -6.81 41.95
C GLN A 190 -50.70 -6.05 40.81
N ALA A 191 -49.52 -6.50 40.37
CA ALA A 191 -49.01 -6.25 39.01
C ALA A 191 -47.74 -7.07 38.73
N GLN A 192 -47.81 -8.39 38.93
CA GLN A 192 -46.70 -9.29 38.64
C GLN A 192 -47.06 -10.23 37.50
N GLN A 193 -47.41 -9.70 36.32
CA GLN A 193 -47.60 -10.54 35.12
C GLN A 193 -47.65 -9.77 33.79
N GLU A 194 -46.66 -8.94 33.47
CA GLU A 194 -46.60 -8.35 32.11
C GLU A 194 -45.20 -7.96 31.60
N LYS A 195 -44.17 -8.73 31.97
CA LYS A 195 -42.81 -8.61 31.37
C LYS A 195 -42.28 -9.96 30.93
N GLN A 196 -42.91 -10.59 29.93
CA GLN A 196 -42.25 -11.68 29.21
C GLN A 196 -42.88 -11.98 27.84
N GLN A 197 -42.87 -11.01 26.92
CA GLN A 197 -42.88 -11.30 25.47
C GLN A 197 -42.72 -10.02 24.66
N GLN A 198 -41.48 -9.69 24.31
CA GLN A 198 -41.10 -8.99 23.08
C GLN A 198 -39.58 -8.81 23.10
N ASN A 199 -38.87 -9.91 22.83
CA ASN A 199 -37.46 -9.82 22.46
C ASN A 199 -37.10 -11.04 21.60
N ALA A 200 -37.52 -11.01 20.34
CA ALA A 200 -37.12 -11.99 19.33
C ALA A 200 -37.44 -11.47 17.92
N GLU A 201 -36.88 -10.33 17.52
CA GLU A 201 -36.85 -9.95 16.09
C GLU A 201 -35.85 -8.83 15.84
N GLN A 202 -34.55 -9.16 15.85
CA GLN A 202 -33.50 -8.40 15.14
C GLN A 202 -32.17 -9.16 15.19
N GLN A 203 -32.05 -10.18 14.33
CA GLN A 203 -30.75 -10.61 13.82
C GLN A 203 -30.88 -10.89 12.32
N GLN A 204 -30.83 -9.81 11.54
CA GLN A 204 -30.24 -9.85 10.21
C GLN A 204 -29.18 -8.77 10.17
N GLY A 205 -27.94 -9.21 10.40
CA GLY A 205 -26.75 -8.39 10.21
C GLY A 205 -26.59 -8.08 8.73
N SER A 206 -26.95 -6.85 8.35
CA SER A 206 -26.54 -6.26 7.08
C SER A 206 -25.07 -5.87 7.20
N ARG A 207 -24.18 -6.74 6.73
CA ARG A 207 -22.78 -6.42 6.48
C ARG A 207 -22.74 -5.57 5.19
N PRO A 208 -22.27 -4.31 5.19
CA PRO A 208 -22.06 -3.59 3.94
C PRO A 208 -20.86 -4.24 3.24
N GLN A 209 -21.16 -5.00 2.20
CA GLN A 209 -20.17 -5.53 1.27
C GLN A 209 -19.73 -4.34 0.41
N GLN A 210 -18.62 -3.67 0.80
CA GLN A 210 -17.98 -2.68 -0.06
C GLN A 210 -17.36 -3.42 -1.25
N GLN A 211 -18.15 -3.50 -2.32
CA GLN A 211 -17.72 -3.92 -3.62
C GLN A 211 -16.90 -2.77 -4.21
N GLY A 212 -15.60 -2.97 -4.33
CA GLY A 212 -14.67 -1.99 -4.89
C GLY A 212 -15.10 -1.59 -6.30
N GLN A 213 -15.71 -0.42 -6.42
CA GLN A 213 -15.88 0.25 -7.70
C GLN A 213 -14.53 0.86 -8.06
N ALA A 214 -13.91 0.36 -9.12
CA ALA A 214 -12.73 0.99 -9.71
C ALA A 214 -13.11 2.41 -10.11
N LEU A 215 -12.43 3.40 -9.53
CA LEU A 215 -12.63 4.82 -9.77
C LEU A 215 -12.51 5.10 -11.27
N SER A 216 -13.49 5.77 -11.88
CA SER A 216 -13.41 6.07 -13.31
C SER A 216 -12.21 7.00 -13.58
N GLN A 217 -11.60 6.88 -14.76
CA GLN A 217 -10.42 7.66 -15.14
C GLN A 217 -10.67 9.18 -15.00
N GLU A 218 -11.90 9.63 -15.23
CA GLU A 218 -12.34 11.02 -15.13
C GLU A 218 -12.50 11.50 -13.67
N GLU A 219 -12.97 10.64 -12.77
CA GLU A 219 -13.06 10.97 -11.34
C GLU A 219 -11.68 11.13 -10.73
N ALA A 220 -10.74 10.24 -11.08
CA ALA A 220 -9.37 10.36 -10.64
C ALA A 220 -8.65 11.58 -11.23
N GLN A 221 -8.96 11.99 -12.45
CA GLN A 221 -8.41 13.21 -13.05
C GLN A 221 -8.92 14.47 -12.36
N ARG A 222 -10.24 14.54 -12.07
CA ARG A 222 -10.79 15.63 -11.26
C ARG A 222 -10.19 15.64 -9.86
N LEU A 223 -9.94 14.47 -9.29
CA LEU A 223 -9.29 14.36 -8.00
C LEU A 223 -7.81 14.78 -8.03
N LEU A 224 -7.08 14.43 -9.09
CA LEU A 224 -5.70 14.88 -9.31
C LEU A 224 -5.64 16.41 -9.28
N GLU A 225 -6.59 17.08 -9.93
CA GLU A 225 -6.69 18.54 -9.93
C GLU A 225 -6.94 19.09 -8.52
N ILE A 226 -7.83 18.46 -7.75
CA ILE A 226 -8.14 18.85 -6.36
C ILE A 226 -6.92 18.66 -5.44
N ILE A 227 -6.23 17.51 -5.53
CA ILE A 227 -5.06 17.21 -4.70
C ILE A 227 -3.90 18.12 -5.07
N GLU A 228 -3.67 18.37 -6.36
CA GLU A 228 -2.62 19.30 -6.82
C GLU A 228 -2.90 20.72 -6.30
N GLU A 229 -4.17 21.14 -6.28
CA GLU A 229 -4.57 22.42 -5.71
C GLU A 229 -4.35 22.46 -4.18
N GLU A 230 -4.65 21.38 -3.46
CA GLU A 230 -4.41 21.27 -2.02
C GLU A 230 -2.91 21.25 -1.67
N GLU A 231 -2.09 20.49 -2.39
CA GLU A 231 -0.63 20.48 -2.20
C GLU A 231 -0.01 21.86 -2.50
N LEU A 232 -0.46 22.54 -3.56
CA LEU A 232 -0.02 23.91 -3.86
C LEU A 232 -0.41 24.88 -2.74
N ARG A 233 -1.64 24.81 -2.23
CA ARG A 233 -2.09 25.63 -1.10
C ARG A 233 -1.28 25.35 0.17
N VAL A 234 -0.96 24.10 0.46
CA VAL A 234 -0.13 23.72 1.62
C VAL A 234 1.31 24.23 1.43
N MET A 235 1.92 24.04 0.26
CA MET A 235 3.25 24.57 -0.04
C MET A 235 3.29 26.10 0.06
N GLU A 236 2.25 26.80 -0.41
CA GLU A 236 2.16 28.25 -0.29
C GLU A 236 2.07 28.70 1.19
N LYS A 237 1.32 27.98 2.02
CA LYS A 237 1.26 28.23 3.47
C LYS A 237 2.63 28.01 4.14
N MET A 238 3.33 26.93 3.80
CA MET A 238 4.67 26.64 4.33
C MET A 238 5.68 27.71 3.92
N ARG A 239 5.67 28.15 2.65
CA ARG A 239 6.53 29.24 2.17
C ARG A 239 6.24 30.58 2.88
N LYS A 240 4.98 30.84 3.21
CA LYS A 240 4.57 32.03 3.98
C LYS A 240 5.00 31.94 5.45
N GLN A 241 5.08 30.74 6.02
CA GLN A 241 5.61 30.51 7.38
C GLN A 241 7.14 30.59 7.45
N GLU A 242 7.87 30.16 6.43
CA GLU A 242 9.34 30.24 6.38
C GLU A 242 9.86 31.63 5.96
N GLY A 243 8.99 32.49 5.43
CA GLY A 243 9.33 33.81 4.89
C GLY A 243 9.40 34.98 5.90
N THR A 244 9.20 34.76 7.19
CA THR A 244 9.38 35.81 8.21
C THR A 244 10.81 35.75 8.78
N PRO A 245 11.75 36.63 8.34
CA PRO A 245 13.02 36.74 9.02
C PRO A 245 12.74 37.22 10.45
N ALA A 246 13.13 36.41 11.43
CA ALA A 246 13.12 36.81 12.83
C ALA A 246 13.89 38.15 12.94
N LYS A 247 13.16 39.24 13.20
CA LYS A 247 13.77 40.53 13.55
C LYS A 247 14.62 40.28 14.79
N ARG A 248 15.91 40.11 14.58
CA ARG A 248 16.93 40.08 15.63
C ARG A 248 16.92 41.47 16.26
N GLY A 249 16.18 41.60 17.36
CA GLY A 249 16.25 42.77 18.23
C GLY A 249 17.69 42.94 18.66
N LYS A 250 18.32 44.03 18.20
CA LYS A 250 19.53 44.56 18.84
C LYS A 250 19.05 45.18 20.14
N ASP A 251 19.19 44.43 21.22
CA ASP A 251 19.36 45.07 22.52
C ASP A 251 20.79 45.63 22.57
N TRP A 252 20.83 46.85 23.07
CA TRP A 252 21.96 47.66 23.50
C TRP A 252 22.99 46.87 24.32
#